data_AF-A0A6A3LII7-F1
#
_entry.id   AF-A0A6A3LII7-F1
#
_cell.length_a   1.000
_cell.length_b   1.000
_cell.length_c   1.000
_cell.angle_alpha   90.00
_cell.angle_beta   90.00
_cell.angle_gamma   90.00
#
_symmetry.space_group_name_H-M   'P 1'
#
loop_
_entity.id
_entity.type
_entity.pdbx_description
1 polymer ?
#
loop_
_entity_poly.entity_id
_entity_poly.type
_entity_poly.pdbx_seq_one_letter_code
_entity_poly.pdbx_strand_id
1 'polypeptide(L)'
;MTDADKAQYKASRNELPSSRVLMCWYHVTANVYKQARSRGVSLEETDKFFEDLYDLHYVPEDEFEDLKTKILARWAALPAGSAAFKMGCYVKKSWIDGKFCDWQAFLTSKGCVATNNPLEQYHKTYKIVSNKPKANPLQMLEGMNASLQAFIATNRGFQTAVEASARLLKAYALLKPHHCLLPVRLPFVGELQRECPMGVGS
;
A
#
# COMPACT_ATOMS: atom_id res chain seq x y z
N MET A 1 -4.24 9.77 6.92
CA MET A 1 -3.59 8.44 6.90
C MET A 1 -2.46 8.48 7.92
N THR A 2 -2.38 7.50 8.83
CA THR A 2 -1.42 7.52 9.95
C THR A 2 -0.61 6.22 10.03
N ASP A 3 0.39 6.21 10.92
CA ASP A 3 1.09 4.99 11.30
C ASP A 3 0.21 4.14 12.21
N ALA A 4 0.58 2.87 12.36
CA ALA A 4 -0.03 1.95 13.32
C ALA A 4 0.39 2.23 14.77
N ASP A 5 0.36 3.49 15.18
CA ASP A 5 0.72 3.97 16.51
C ASP A 5 -0.52 4.36 17.32
N LYS A 6 -0.56 3.92 18.59
CA LYS A 6 -1.71 4.13 19.46
C LYS A 6 -1.83 5.59 19.91
N ALA A 7 -0.69 6.27 20.12
CA ALA A 7 -0.69 7.66 20.57
C ALA A 7 -1.14 8.58 19.43
N GLN A 8 -0.62 8.38 18.21
CA GLN A 8 -1.06 9.10 17.01
C GLN A 8 -2.56 8.91 16.74
N TYR A 9 -3.07 7.69 16.83
CA TYR A 9 -4.50 7.41 16.67
C TYR A 9 -5.35 8.15 17.71
N LYS A 10 -4.95 8.09 18.98
CA LYS A 10 -5.66 8.76 20.07
C LYS A 10 -5.65 10.27 19.90
N ALA A 11 -4.50 10.85 19.60
CA ALA A 11 -4.37 12.28 19.32
C ALA A 11 -5.26 12.69 18.14
N SER A 12 -5.20 11.96 17.02
CA SER A 12 -6.01 12.27 15.84
C SER A 12 -7.51 12.22 16.14
N ARG A 13 -7.97 11.21 16.90
CA ARG A 13 -9.38 11.09 17.28
C ARG A 13 -9.85 12.18 18.26
N ASN A 14 -8.97 12.62 19.14
CA ASN A 14 -9.28 13.66 20.13
C ASN A 14 -9.31 15.05 19.49
N GLU A 15 -8.30 15.38 18.69
CA GLU A 15 -8.12 16.73 18.14
C GLU A 15 -8.90 16.93 16.84
N LEU A 16 -9.20 15.85 16.10
CA LEU A 16 -9.93 15.89 14.83
C LEU A 16 -11.13 14.92 14.85
N PRO A 17 -12.13 15.13 15.72
CA PRO A 17 -13.21 14.17 15.97
C PRO A 17 -14.12 13.93 14.75
N SER A 18 -14.22 14.91 13.85
CA SER A 18 -14.98 14.80 12.60
C SER A 18 -14.23 14.06 11.48
N SER A 19 -12.94 13.80 11.66
CA SER A 19 -12.09 13.17 10.64
C SER A 19 -12.05 11.66 10.82
N ARG A 20 -12.14 10.92 9.71
CA ARG A 20 -11.85 9.49 9.68
C ARG A 20 -10.34 9.26 9.67
N VAL A 21 -9.84 8.49 10.62
CA VAL A 21 -8.41 8.14 10.70
C VAL A 21 -8.15 6.90 9.87
N LEU A 22 -7.63 7.10 8.66
CA LEU A 22 -7.25 6.00 7.79
C LEU A 22 -5.90 5.40 8.19
N MET A 23 -5.79 4.08 8.15
CA MET A 23 -4.57 3.33 8.35
C MET A 23 -3.80 3.21 7.03
N CYS A 24 -2.49 3.46 7.08
CA CYS A 24 -1.62 3.31 5.91
C CYS A 24 -1.50 1.85 5.48
N TRP A 25 -1.86 1.55 4.22
CA TRP A 25 -1.78 0.20 3.66
C TRP A 25 -0.37 -0.41 3.73
N TYR A 26 0.66 0.40 3.51
CA TYR A 26 2.05 0.00 3.70
C TYR A 26 2.33 -0.50 5.13
N HIS A 27 1.78 0.18 6.15
CA HIS A 27 1.99 -0.22 7.53
C HIS A 27 1.23 -1.51 7.88
N VAL A 28 0.05 -1.73 7.30
CA VAL A 28 -0.68 -3.01 7.44
C VAL A 28 0.20 -4.14 6.90
N THR A 29 0.59 -4.05 5.63
CA THR A 29 1.40 -5.07 4.95
C THR A 29 2.76 -5.30 5.62
N ALA A 30 3.48 -4.25 5.99
CA ALA A 30 4.77 -4.37 6.68
C ALA A 30 4.65 -5.08 8.05
N ASN A 31 3.59 -4.77 8.82
CA ASN A 31 3.37 -5.41 10.11
C ASN A 31 2.91 -6.87 9.95
N VAL A 32 2.06 -7.16 8.96
CA VAL A 32 1.65 -8.53 8.63
C VAL A 32 2.88 -9.36 8.24
N TYR A 33 3.72 -8.87 7.33
CA TYR A 33 4.96 -9.56 6.94
C TYR A 33 5.89 -9.82 8.13
N LYS A 34 6.10 -8.81 8.98
CA LYS A 34 6.90 -8.94 10.20
C LYS A 34 6.36 -10.04 11.12
N GLN A 35 5.04 -10.10 11.29
CA GLN A 35 4.39 -11.06 12.17
C GLN A 35 4.40 -12.47 11.60
N ALA A 36 4.17 -12.63 10.30
CA ALA A 36 4.28 -13.92 9.61
C ALA A 36 5.67 -14.54 9.83
N ARG A 37 6.74 -13.76 9.60
CA ARG A 37 8.13 -14.20 9.85
C ARG A 37 8.36 -14.56 11.32
N SER A 38 7.92 -13.73 12.25
CA SER A 38 8.13 -13.99 13.69
C SER A 38 7.39 -15.24 14.20
N ARG A 39 6.31 -15.64 13.52
CA ARG A 39 5.47 -16.78 13.89
C ARG A 39 5.87 -18.07 13.17
N GLY A 40 6.87 -18.01 12.28
CA GLY A 40 7.31 -19.15 11.48
C GLY A 40 6.27 -19.59 10.45
N VAL A 41 5.45 -18.67 9.93
CA VAL A 41 4.54 -18.95 8.81
C VAL A 41 5.40 -19.17 7.55
N SER A 42 5.07 -20.18 6.75
CA SER A 42 5.81 -20.43 5.50
C SER A 42 5.63 -19.27 4.51
N LEU A 43 6.52 -19.19 3.51
CA LEU A 43 6.39 -18.16 2.47
C LEU A 43 5.10 -18.36 1.65
N GLU A 44 4.77 -19.60 1.29
CA GLU A 44 3.55 -19.92 0.53
C GLU A 44 2.27 -19.52 1.29
N GLU A 45 2.20 -19.81 2.60
CA GLU A 45 1.06 -19.37 3.42
C GLU A 45 1.06 -17.86 3.59
N THR A 46 2.23 -17.24 3.72
CA THR A 46 2.35 -15.78 3.79
C THR A 46 1.78 -15.14 2.53
N ASP A 47 2.12 -15.65 1.34
CA ASP A 47 1.62 -15.16 0.06
C ASP A 47 0.08 -15.25 0.00
N LYS A 48 -0.52 -16.35 0.45
CA LYS A 48 -1.99 -16.50 0.54
C LYS A 48 -2.63 -15.45 1.46
N PHE A 49 -2.03 -15.14 2.60
CA PHE A 49 -2.49 -14.06 3.46
C PHE A 49 -2.41 -12.70 2.77
N PHE A 50 -1.38 -12.48 1.96
CA PHE A 50 -1.21 -11.25 1.21
C PHE A 50 -2.23 -11.14 0.07
N GLU A 51 -2.51 -12.21 -0.66
CA GLU A 51 -3.57 -12.28 -1.66
C GLU A 51 -4.92 -11.88 -1.04
N ASP A 52 -5.32 -12.55 0.04
CA ASP A 52 -6.56 -12.24 0.78
C ASP A 52 -6.62 -10.76 1.23
N LEU A 53 -5.50 -10.24 1.73
CA LEU A 53 -5.39 -8.85 2.17
C LEU A 53 -5.49 -7.86 1.00
N TYR A 54 -4.87 -8.16 -0.14
CA TYR A 54 -4.97 -7.33 -1.34
C TYR A 54 -6.38 -7.32 -1.92
N ASP A 55 -7.05 -8.47 -1.93
CA ASP A 55 -8.45 -8.57 -2.35
C ASP A 55 -9.31 -7.68 -1.44
N LEU A 56 -9.15 -7.77 -0.11
CA LEU A 56 -9.86 -6.89 0.83
C LEU A 56 -9.51 -5.41 0.71
N HIS A 57 -8.30 -5.07 0.26
CA HIS A 57 -7.88 -3.67 0.11
C HIS A 57 -8.56 -3.02 -1.09
N TYR A 58 -8.70 -3.75 -2.20
CA TYR A 58 -9.17 -3.23 -3.48
C TYR A 58 -10.60 -3.61 -3.85
N VAL A 59 -11.25 -4.49 -3.09
CA VAL A 59 -12.66 -4.82 -3.29
C VAL A 59 -13.55 -3.56 -3.19
N PRO A 60 -14.61 -3.44 -4.01
CA PRO A 60 -15.64 -2.42 -3.84
C PRO A 60 -16.32 -2.45 -2.46
N GLU A 61 -16.84 -1.30 -2.01
CA GLU A 61 -17.48 -1.17 -0.69
C GLU A 61 -18.70 -2.10 -0.53
N ASP A 62 -19.49 -2.28 -1.58
CA ASP A 62 -20.70 -3.12 -1.61
C ASP A 62 -20.39 -4.62 -1.60
N GLU A 63 -19.19 -5.02 -2.00
CA GLU A 63 -18.73 -6.42 -2.00
C GLU A 63 -17.86 -6.77 -0.77
N PHE A 64 -17.46 -5.77 0.02
CA PHE A 64 -16.45 -5.92 1.07
C PHE A 64 -16.86 -6.91 2.17
N GLU A 65 -18.08 -6.79 2.71
CA GLU A 65 -18.52 -7.64 3.83
C GLU A 65 -18.68 -9.11 3.42
N ASP A 66 -19.12 -9.38 2.19
CA ASP A 66 -19.22 -10.73 1.65
C ASP A 66 -17.84 -11.37 1.48
N LEU A 67 -16.88 -10.64 0.90
CA LEU A 67 -15.52 -11.12 0.72
C LEU A 67 -14.82 -11.33 2.06
N LYS A 68 -14.95 -10.37 2.99
CA LYS A 68 -14.45 -10.47 4.36
C LYS A 68 -14.98 -11.70 5.07
N THR A 69 -16.27 -11.98 4.98
CA THR A 69 -16.87 -13.17 5.59
C THR A 69 -16.26 -14.46 5.03
N LYS A 70 -16.09 -14.55 3.71
CA LYS A 70 -15.47 -15.71 3.03
C LYS A 70 -14.02 -15.91 3.48
N ILE A 71 -13.21 -14.86 3.50
CA ILE A 71 -11.80 -14.91 3.92
C ILE A 71 -11.67 -15.30 5.39
N LEU A 72 -12.47 -14.70 6.28
CA LEU A 72 -12.43 -15.03 7.71
C LEU A 72 -12.84 -16.48 7.98
N ALA A 73 -13.80 -17.02 7.22
CA ALA A 73 -14.16 -18.43 7.29
C ALA A 73 -13.01 -19.34 6.84
N ARG A 74 -12.30 -19.00 5.76
CA ARG A 74 -11.09 -19.73 5.33
C ARG A 74 -10.01 -19.74 6.42
N TRP A 75 -9.72 -18.59 7.02
CA TRP A 75 -8.73 -18.49 8.08
C TRP A 75 -9.13 -19.28 9.34
N ALA A 76 -10.42 -19.31 9.67
CA ALA A 76 -10.94 -20.08 10.80
C ALA A 76 -10.87 -21.60 10.56
N ALA A 77 -10.92 -22.04 9.31
CA ALA A 77 -10.81 -23.45 8.92
C ALA A 77 -9.36 -23.96 8.88
N LEU A 78 -8.35 -23.09 9.05
CA LEU A 78 -6.94 -23.50 9.11
C LEU A 78 -6.69 -24.43 10.31
N PRO A 79 -5.72 -25.36 10.22
CA PRO A 79 -5.43 -26.30 11.30
C PRO A 79 -5.19 -25.58 12.64
N ALA A 80 -6.00 -25.91 13.65
CA ALA A 80 -5.95 -25.26 14.95
C ALA A 80 -4.54 -25.35 15.57
N GLY A 81 -4.04 -24.22 16.06
CA GLY A 81 -2.71 -24.14 16.68
C GLY A 81 -1.53 -23.99 15.69
N SER A 82 -1.76 -24.15 14.38
CA SER A 82 -0.75 -23.89 13.35
C SER A 82 -0.28 -22.43 13.34
N ALA A 83 0.89 -22.18 12.76
CA ALA A 83 1.41 -20.83 12.57
C ALA A 83 0.45 -19.97 11.73
N ALA A 84 -0.10 -20.53 10.65
CA ALA A 84 -1.07 -19.87 9.79
C ALA A 84 -2.39 -19.55 10.53
N PHE A 85 -2.93 -20.48 11.32
CA PHE A 85 -4.13 -20.20 12.13
C PHE A 85 -3.88 -19.04 13.11
N LYS A 86 -2.76 -19.06 13.83
CA LYS A 86 -2.36 -17.96 14.74
C LYS A 86 -2.16 -16.65 13.99
N MET A 87 -1.69 -16.70 12.74
CA MET A 87 -1.55 -15.54 11.87
C MET A 87 -2.92 -14.96 11.50
N GLY A 88 -3.87 -15.80 11.06
CA GLY A 88 -5.25 -15.38 10.77
C GLY A 88 -5.93 -14.73 11.98
N CYS A 89 -5.77 -15.30 13.18
CA CYS A 89 -6.27 -14.68 14.42
C CYS A 89 -5.64 -13.30 14.68
N TYR A 90 -4.33 -13.15 14.47
CA TYR A 90 -3.64 -11.89 14.61
C TYR A 90 -4.15 -10.83 13.62
N VAL A 91 -4.28 -11.22 12.35
CA VAL A 91 -4.72 -10.30 11.28
C VAL A 91 -6.14 -9.83 11.54
N LYS A 92 -7.05 -10.77 11.82
CA LYS A 92 -8.44 -10.48 12.20
C LYS A 92 -8.51 -9.48 13.35
N LYS A 93 -7.84 -9.78 14.46
CA LYS A 93 -7.88 -8.93 15.67
C LYS A 93 -7.31 -7.53 15.45
N SER A 94 -6.25 -7.40 14.66
CA SER A 94 -5.47 -6.15 14.58
C SER A 94 -5.96 -5.25 13.45
N TRP A 95 -6.31 -5.84 12.31
CA TRP A 95 -6.54 -5.13 11.05
C TRP A 95 -7.95 -5.30 10.52
N ILE A 96 -8.76 -6.24 11.02
CA ILE A 96 -10.16 -6.38 10.59
C ILE A 96 -11.11 -5.82 11.63
N ASP A 97 -11.00 -6.31 12.88
CA ASP A 97 -11.87 -5.89 13.98
C ASP A 97 -11.21 -4.81 14.87
N GLY A 98 -9.94 -4.51 14.60
CA GLY A 98 -9.14 -3.60 15.41
C GLY A 98 -9.39 -2.14 15.07
N LYS A 99 -8.92 -1.24 15.93
CA LYS A 99 -8.97 0.22 15.70
C LYS A 99 -8.24 0.74 14.46
N PHE A 100 -7.48 -0.12 13.80
CA PHE A 100 -6.70 0.18 12.62
C PHE A 100 -7.28 -0.51 11.38
N CYS A 101 -8.60 -0.76 11.36
CA CYS A 101 -9.32 -1.45 10.30
C CYS A 101 -9.53 -0.63 9.03
N ASP A 102 -9.45 0.70 9.13
CA ASP A 102 -9.77 1.62 8.02
C ASP A 102 -8.59 1.75 7.04
N TRP A 103 -8.28 0.69 6.28
CA TRP A 103 -7.21 0.67 5.28
C TRP A 103 -7.69 0.32 3.88
N GLN A 104 -8.99 0.10 3.67
CA GLN A 104 -9.54 -0.24 2.37
C GLN A 104 -9.45 0.97 1.43
N ALA A 105 -9.15 0.72 0.15
CA ALA A 105 -8.94 1.77 -0.84
C ALA A 105 -10.20 2.62 -1.05
N PHE A 106 -11.40 2.03 -0.97
CA PHE A 106 -12.66 2.76 -1.12
C PHE A 106 -12.92 3.80 -0.02
N LEU A 107 -12.26 3.70 1.14
CA LEU A 107 -12.34 4.71 2.20
C LEU A 107 -11.53 5.97 1.88
N THR A 108 -10.62 5.90 0.90
CA THR A 108 -9.80 7.02 0.49
C THR A 108 -10.55 7.88 -0.53
N SER A 109 -10.67 9.18 -0.25
CA SER A 109 -11.29 10.13 -1.18
C SER A 109 -10.61 10.09 -2.56
N LYS A 110 -11.42 10.26 -3.62
CA LYS A 110 -10.91 10.33 -5.00
C LYS A 110 -9.81 11.40 -5.12
N GLY A 111 -8.72 11.06 -5.78
CA GLY A 111 -7.56 11.95 -5.96
C GLY A 111 -6.53 11.88 -4.84
N CYS A 112 -6.80 11.18 -3.74
CA CYS A 112 -5.80 10.87 -2.71
C CYS A 112 -5.14 9.50 -2.98
N VAL A 113 -3.89 9.34 -2.52
CA VAL A 113 -3.16 8.08 -2.68
C VAL A 113 -3.67 7.05 -1.66
N ALA A 114 -4.16 5.91 -2.13
CA ALA A 114 -4.74 4.85 -1.28
C ALA A 114 -3.70 3.85 -0.72
N THR A 115 -2.54 3.72 -1.37
CA THR A 115 -1.63 2.57 -1.17
C THR A 115 -0.31 2.93 -0.47
N ASN A 116 0.12 4.19 -0.60
CA ASN A 116 1.30 4.70 0.05
C ASN A 116 0.99 6.06 0.67
N ASN A 117 1.59 6.31 1.83
CA ASN A 117 1.73 7.66 2.30
C ASN A 117 2.86 8.29 1.47
N PRO A 118 2.64 9.39 0.70
CA PRO A 118 3.71 10.12 0.03
C PRO A 118 4.88 10.46 0.97
N LEU A 119 4.56 10.58 2.26
CA LEU A 119 5.51 10.75 3.35
C LEU A 119 6.54 9.62 3.44
N GLU A 120 6.22 8.36 3.15
CA GLU A 120 7.20 7.26 3.22
C GLU A 120 8.27 7.41 2.14
N GLN A 121 7.86 7.78 0.93
CA GLN A 121 8.79 8.03 -0.17
C GLN A 121 9.60 9.30 0.10
N TYR A 122 8.98 10.32 0.69
CA TYR A 122 9.67 11.51 1.18
C TYR A 122 10.71 11.16 2.25
N HIS A 123 10.33 10.41 3.29
CA HIS A 123 11.20 9.97 4.37
C HIS A 123 12.37 9.13 3.86
N LYS A 124 12.12 8.21 2.92
CA LYS A 124 13.17 7.42 2.28
C LYS A 124 14.16 8.33 1.55
N THR A 125 13.67 9.25 0.72
CA THR A 125 14.50 10.20 -0.02
C THR A 125 15.29 11.10 0.93
N TYR A 126 14.64 11.65 1.96
CA TYR A 126 15.28 12.48 2.98
C TYR A 126 16.40 11.71 3.69
N LYS A 127 16.17 10.46 4.09
CA LYS A 127 17.21 9.63 4.73
C LYS A 127 18.42 9.41 3.82
N ILE A 128 18.20 9.22 2.52
CA ILE A 128 19.28 9.09 1.53
C ILE A 128 20.06 10.40 1.38
N VAL A 129 19.37 11.53 1.25
CA VAL A 129 19.99 12.83 0.97
C VAL A 129 20.64 13.46 2.21
N SER A 130 19.99 13.36 3.37
CA SER A 130 20.47 13.99 4.60
C SER A 130 21.71 13.31 5.17
N ASN A 131 21.90 12.00 4.92
CA ASN A 131 23.01 11.17 5.39
C ASN A 131 23.39 11.37 6.87
N LYS A 132 22.42 11.79 7.71
CA LYS A 132 22.60 12.13 9.13
C LYS A 132 21.72 11.22 10.00
N PRO A 133 22.18 10.01 10.34
CA PRO A 133 21.37 9.03 11.09
C PRO A 133 21.04 9.46 12.53
N LYS A 134 21.67 10.52 13.05
CA LYS A 134 21.46 11.06 14.40
C LYS A 134 21.05 12.54 14.40
N ALA A 135 20.40 13.02 13.34
CA ALA A 135 19.89 14.38 13.31
C ALA A 135 18.90 14.61 14.46
N ASN A 136 19.08 15.68 15.22
CA ASN A 136 18.07 16.11 16.19
C ASN A 136 16.85 16.75 15.47
N PRO A 137 15.71 16.97 16.15
CA PRO A 137 14.51 17.50 15.50
C PRO A 137 14.71 18.83 14.76
N LEU A 138 15.56 19.73 15.28
CA LEU A 138 15.87 21.01 14.63
C LEU A 138 16.64 20.81 13.33
N GLN A 139 17.69 19.98 13.36
CA GLN A 139 18.46 19.63 12.16
C GLN A 139 17.62 18.89 11.12
N MET A 140 16.63 18.10 11.57
CA MET A 140 15.66 17.49 10.67
C MET A 140 14.83 18.55 9.96
N LEU A 141 14.26 19.50 10.69
CA LEU A 141 13.46 20.60 10.13
C LEU A 141 14.26 21.45 9.14
N GLU A 142 15.50 21.80 9.48
CA GLU A 142 16.40 22.56 8.58
C GLU A 142 16.66 21.81 7.27
N GLY A 143 16.95 20.51 7.36
CA GLY A 143 17.16 19.67 6.17
C GLY A 143 15.90 19.51 5.31
N MET A 144 14.73 19.42 5.94
CA MET A 144 13.45 19.36 5.23
C MET A 144 13.18 20.68 4.50
N ASN A 145 13.42 21.83 5.15
CA ASN A 145 13.28 23.14 4.53
C ASN A 145 14.25 23.32 3.36
N ALA A 146 15.52 22.95 3.52
CA ALA A 146 16.49 22.98 2.42
C ALA A 146 16.05 22.12 1.22
N SER A 147 15.51 20.93 1.49
CA SER A 147 14.98 20.04 0.44
C SER A 147 13.77 20.64 -0.27
N LEU A 148 12.87 21.30 0.48
CA LEU A 148 11.73 22.02 -0.08
C LEU A 148 12.18 23.18 -0.98
N GLN A 149 13.12 24.01 -0.51
CA GLN A 149 13.64 25.13 -1.30
C GLN A 149 14.32 24.63 -2.59
N ALA A 150 15.11 23.56 -2.51
CA ALA A 150 15.71 22.93 -3.68
C ALA A 150 14.65 22.42 -4.67
N PHE A 151 13.57 21.80 -4.18
CA PHE A 151 12.47 21.36 -5.03
C PHE A 151 11.75 22.53 -5.71
N ILE A 152 11.40 23.59 -4.97
CA ILE A 152 10.78 24.81 -5.52
C ILE A 152 11.68 25.41 -6.61
N ALA A 153 12.99 25.47 -6.38
CA ALA A 153 13.96 25.97 -7.35
C ALA A 153 14.02 25.15 -8.65
N THR A 154 13.59 23.89 -8.66
CA THR A 154 13.52 23.10 -9.90
C THR A 154 12.43 23.58 -10.87
N ASN A 155 11.51 24.43 -10.41
CA ASN A 155 10.39 24.97 -11.19
C ASN A 155 9.62 23.90 -11.98
N ARG A 156 9.51 22.68 -11.44
CA ARG A 156 8.78 21.58 -12.07
C ARG A 156 7.28 21.86 -12.02
N GLY A 157 6.68 21.99 -13.21
CA GLY A 157 5.23 22.05 -13.36
C GLY A 157 4.55 20.72 -13.02
N PHE A 158 3.28 20.80 -12.60
CA PHE A 158 2.44 19.62 -12.44
C PHE A 158 2.16 19.01 -13.82
N GLN A 159 2.52 17.74 -14.01
CA GLN A 159 2.25 17.01 -15.24
C GLN A 159 0.85 16.39 -15.16
N THR A 160 0.00 16.69 -16.14
CA THR A 160 -1.36 16.13 -16.25
C THR A 160 -1.40 14.83 -17.04
N ALA A 161 -0.36 14.54 -17.82
CA ALA A 161 -0.21 13.27 -18.53
C ALA A 161 0.35 12.20 -17.56
N VAL A 162 -0.31 11.05 -17.51
CA VAL A 162 0.15 9.90 -16.71
C VAL A 162 1.17 9.11 -17.52
N GLU A 163 2.43 9.14 -17.10
CA GLU A 163 3.51 8.36 -17.71
C GLU A 163 3.95 7.21 -16.79
N ALA A 164 4.13 6.02 -17.37
CA ALA A 164 4.68 4.89 -16.63
C ALA A 164 6.16 5.15 -16.30
N SER A 165 6.55 4.97 -15.03
CA SER A 165 7.95 5.17 -14.63
C SER A 165 8.89 4.22 -15.37
N ALA A 166 10.12 4.65 -15.66
CA ALA A 166 11.14 3.82 -16.32
C ALA A 166 11.38 2.46 -15.63
N ARG A 167 11.25 2.41 -14.31
CA ARG A 167 11.32 1.16 -13.54
C ARG A 167 10.19 0.20 -13.90
N LEU A 168 8.96 0.72 -14.02
CA LEU A 168 7.77 -0.05 -14.34
C LEU A 168 7.81 -0.55 -15.79
N LEU A 169 8.28 0.29 -16.72
CA LEU A 169 8.54 -0.11 -18.11
C LEU A 169 9.58 -1.23 -18.20
N LYS A 170 10.68 -1.15 -17.42
CA LYS A 170 11.67 -2.23 -17.35
C LYS A 170 11.10 -3.52 -16.79
N ALA A 171 10.31 -3.45 -15.72
CA ALA A 171 9.65 -4.62 -15.14
C ALA A 171 8.67 -5.26 -16.13
N TYR A 172 7.87 -4.45 -16.83
CA TYR A 172 6.97 -4.91 -17.89
C TYR A 172 7.73 -5.62 -19.01
N ALA A 173 8.81 -5.02 -19.51
CA ALA A 173 9.65 -5.59 -20.56
C ALA A 173 10.28 -6.94 -20.14
N LEU A 174 10.56 -7.14 -18.85
CA LEU A 174 11.05 -8.42 -18.33
C LEU A 174 9.93 -9.46 -18.22
N LEU A 175 8.73 -9.08 -17.80
CA LEU A 175 7.64 -10.02 -17.51
C LEU A 175 6.83 -10.42 -18.75
N LYS A 176 6.76 -9.54 -19.77
CA LYS A 176 5.99 -9.75 -21.00
C LYS A 176 6.45 -11.00 -21.79
N PRO A 177 7.76 -11.24 -22.04
CA PRO A 177 8.22 -12.42 -22.77
C PRO A 177 8.00 -13.74 -22.04
N HIS A 178 7.89 -13.70 -20.70
CA HIS A 178 7.68 -14.89 -19.88
C HIS A 178 6.21 -15.23 -19.65
N HIS A 179 5.29 -14.53 -20.34
CA HIS A 179 3.83 -14.70 -20.18
C HIS A 179 3.34 -14.60 -18.73
N CYS A 180 4.11 -13.92 -17.86
CA CYS A 180 3.76 -13.72 -16.46
C CYS A 180 2.66 -12.66 -16.26
N LEU A 181 2.27 -11.97 -17.33
CA LEU A 181 1.20 -10.97 -17.33
C LEU A 181 0.08 -11.47 -18.24
N LEU A 182 -1.04 -11.87 -17.63
CA LEU A 182 -2.30 -12.14 -18.32
C LEU A 182 -3.20 -10.91 -18.15
N PRO A 183 -3.23 -9.97 -19.11
CA PRO A 183 -4.02 -8.75 -18.94
C PRO A 183 -5.51 -9.09 -19.04
N VAL A 184 -6.24 -8.96 -17.92
CA VAL A 184 -7.72 -9.07 -17.90
C VAL A 184 -8.36 -7.76 -18.41
N ARG A 185 -7.71 -6.61 -18.18
CA ARG A 185 -7.96 -5.31 -18.83
C ARG A 185 -6.69 -4.47 -18.80
N LEU A 186 -6.36 -3.81 -19.92
CA LEU A 186 -5.31 -2.79 -19.95
C LEU A 186 -5.94 -1.43 -19.56
N PRO A 187 -5.48 -0.77 -18.49
CA PRO A 187 -5.94 0.58 -18.17
C PRO A 187 -5.41 1.57 -19.22
N PHE A 188 -6.19 2.61 -19.51
CA PHE A 188 -5.78 3.73 -20.38
C PHE A 188 -4.66 4.53 -19.68
N VAL A 189 -3.39 4.10 -19.85
CA VAL A 189 -2.23 4.78 -19.28
C VAL A 189 -1.10 4.86 -20.31
N GLY A 190 -0.78 6.07 -20.77
CA GLY A 190 0.40 6.37 -21.58
C GLY A 190 0.45 5.73 -22.98
N GLU A 191 1.66 5.58 -23.51
CA GLU A 191 1.92 5.13 -24.89
C GLU A 191 1.63 3.65 -25.20
N LEU A 192 1.03 2.91 -24.26
CA LEU A 192 0.69 1.49 -24.42
C LEU A 192 -0.37 1.22 -25.52
N GLN A 193 -0.89 2.27 -26.18
CA GLN A 193 -1.71 2.17 -27.38
C GLN A 193 -0.98 1.61 -28.61
N ARG A 194 0.36 1.67 -28.67
CA ARG A 194 1.09 1.43 -29.94
C ARG A 194 1.34 -0.03 -30.32
N GLU A 195 0.91 -1.00 -29.53
CA GLU A 195 1.17 -2.43 -29.80
C GLU A 195 -0.10 -3.26 -30.08
N CYS A 196 -1.17 -2.66 -30.61
CA CYS A 196 -2.28 -3.42 -31.16
C CYS A 196 -2.12 -3.50 -32.69
N PRO A 197 -1.82 -4.67 -33.29
CA PRO A 197 -2.02 -4.84 -34.71
C PRO A 197 -3.52 -4.76 -34.97
N MET A 198 -3.96 -3.65 -35.56
CA MET A 198 -5.28 -3.52 -36.14
C MET A 198 -5.43 -4.65 -37.16
N GLY A 199 -6.20 -5.68 -36.82
CA GLY A 199 -6.67 -6.65 -37.78
C GLY A 199 -7.46 -5.91 -38.85
N VAL A 200 -6.87 -5.79 -40.04
CA VAL A 200 -7.57 -5.29 -41.21
C VAL A 200 -8.44 -6.44 -41.70
N GLY A 201 -9.71 -6.40 -41.31
CA GLY A 201 -10.76 -7.18 -41.95
C GLY A 201 -11.21 -6.49 -43.23
N SER A 202 -11.03 -7.15 -44.35
CA SER A 202 -11.88 -7.12 -45.55
C SER A 202 -11.64 -8.42 -46.31
#